data_AF-A0AAU2HJG4-F1
#
_entry.id   AF-A0AAU2HJG4-F1
#
_cell.length_a   1.000
_cell.length_b   1.000
_cell.length_c   1.000
_cell.angle_alpha   90.00
_cell.angle_beta   90.00
_cell.angle_gamma   90.00
#
_symmetry.space_group_name_H-M   'P 1'
#
loop_
_entity.id
_entity.type
_entity.pdbx_description
1 polymer ?
#
loop_
_entity_poly.entity_id
_entity_poly.type
_entity_poly.pdbx_seq_one_letter_code
_entity_poly.pdbx_strand_id
1 'polypeptide(L)'
;MSTDVSGMIECRPLARIWGEDDEDAVWHAAIDLFLLNTGNVYDAFACLFGVRNSFGFRPLTEGRGLPVDASDGLRDAFNAWGGPQDAHGTTWISWAELAAANWDETDRSGTLSRSTVAGAGTHWAPVWDVMRTLAELHGPEHVRLVVWFD
;
A
#
# COMPACT_ATOMS: atom_id res chain seq x y z
N MET A 1 -2.21 8.51 21.31
CA MET A 1 -1.85 9.17 20.04
C MET A 1 -2.63 8.51 18.94
N SER A 2 -3.13 9.26 17.96
CA SER A 2 -3.58 8.68 16.68
C SER A 2 -2.35 8.07 15.96
N THR A 3 -2.55 7.14 15.05
CA THR A 3 -1.57 6.90 13.98
C THR A 3 -2.38 7.00 12.71
N ASP A 4 -2.01 7.95 11.87
CA ASP A 4 -2.58 8.21 10.58
C ASP A 4 -1.69 7.52 9.52
N VAL A 5 -2.29 7.21 8.37
CA VAL A 5 -1.57 6.64 7.24
C VAL A 5 -1.51 7.67 6.12
N SER A 6 -0.33 7.82 5.54
CA SER A 6 -0.09 8.59 4.33
C SER A 6 0.60 7.70 3.31
N GLY A 7 0.52 8.03 2.03
CA GLY A 7 1.04 7.14 1.01
C GLY A 7 0.67 7.54 -0.40
N MET A 8 1.18 6.76 -1.35
CA MET A 8 0.86 6.89 -2.76
C MET A 8 0.70 5.51 -3.40
N ILE A 9 -0.17 5.43 -4.39
CA ILE A 9 -0.12 4.34 -5.37
C ILE A 9 0.87 4.76 -6.45
N GLU A 10 1.81 3.88 -6.77
CA GLU A 10 2.69 4.00 -7.92
C GLU A 10 2.29 3.01 -9.01
N CYS A 11 2.52 3.38 -10.26
CA CYS A 11 2.49 2.46 -11.39
C CYS A 11 3.74 2.59 -12.24
N ARG A 12 4.09 1.51 -12.93
CA ARG A 12 5.22 1.43 -13.85
C ARG A 12 4.68 1.22 -15.26
N PRO A 13 4.25 2.30 -15.95
CA PRO A 13 3.80 2.21 -17.33
C PRO A 13 4.96 1.73 -18.22
N LEU A 14 4.63 1.24 -19.42
CA LEU A 14 5.58 0.77 -20.43
C LEU A 14 6.39 -0.49 -20.09
N ALA A 15 6.58 -0.87 -18.82
CA ALA A 15 7.28 -2.11 -18.44
C ALA A 15 6.68 -3.35 -19.13
N ARG A 16 5.35 -3.41 -19.24
CA ARG A 16 4.64 -4.46 -19.98
C ARG A 16 4.89 -4.45 -21.50
N ILE A 17 5.14 -3.29 -22.07
CA ILE A 17 5.26 -3.10 -23.53
C ILE A 17 6.72 -3.26 -23.97
N TRP A 18 7.66 -2.65 -23.24
CA TRP A 18 9.07 -2.52 -23.61
C TRP A 18 10.01 -3.36 -22.74
N GLY A 19 9.51 -3.91 -21.63
CA GLY A 19 10.28 -4.71 -20.68
C GLY A 19 10.68 -3.91 -19.44
N GLU A 20 10.98 -4.62 -18.35
CA GLU A 20 11.37 -4.00 -17.07
C GLU A 20 12.78 -3.38 -17.10
N ASP A 21 13.63 -3.78 -18.03
CA ASP A 21 14.99 -3.26 -18.16
C ASP A 21 15.07 -1.99 -19.02
N ASP A 22 13.93 -1.55 -19.56
CA ASP A 22 13.84 -0.34 -20.38
C ASP A 22 13.97 0.93 -19.52
N GLU A 23 14.72 1.92 -20.02
CA GLU A 23 15.03 3.15 -19.28
C GLU A 23 13.81 4.04 -19.04
N ASP A 24 12.78 3.94 -19.89
CA ASP A 24 11.52 4.68 -19.77
C ASP A 24 10.46 3.90 -18.98
N ALA A 25 10.68 2.62 -18.72
CA ALA A 25 9.86 1.84 -17.81
C ALA A 25 10.22 2.20 -16.37
N VAL A 26 9.89 3.40 -15.90
CA VAL A 26 10.14 3.84 -14.51
C VAL A 26 8.85 3.86 -13.69
N TRP A 27 8.97 3.84 -12.36
CA TRP A 27 7.82 4.03 -11.50
C TRP A 27 7.39 5.50 -11.51
N HIS A 28 6.08 5.73 -11.49
CA HIS A 28 5.47 7.04 -11.36
C HIS A 28 4.49 7.04 -10.20
N ALA A 29 4.48 8.14 -9.42
CA ALA A 29 3.40 8.43 -8.49
C ALA A 29 2.10 8.65 -9.28
N ALA A 30 1.11 7.79 -9.05
CA ALA A 30 -0.15 7.78 -9.79
C ALA A 30 -1.28 8.48 -9.03
N ILE A 31 -1.44 8.17 -7.73
CA ILE A 31 -2.44 8.82 -6.90
C ILE A 31 -1.94 8.97 -5.46
N ASP A 32 -2.23 10.11 -4.88
CA ASP A 32 -2.02 10.34 -3.45
C ASP A 32 -3.13 9.66 -2.65
N LEU A 33 -2.76 8.92 -1.60
CA LEU A 33 -3.71 8.23 -0.72
C LEU A 33 -4.69 9.21 -0.05
N PHE A 34 -4.27 10.46 0.19
CA PHE A 34 -5.12 11.53 0.68
C PHE A 34 -6.39 11.73 -0.18
N LEU A 35 -6.28 11.55 -1.50
CA LEU A 35 -7.40 11.73 -2.42
C LEU A 35 -8.43 10.59 -2.36
N LEU A 36 -8.06 9.45 -1.78
CA LEU A 36 -8.90 8.25 -1.72
C LEU A 36 -9.64 8.07 -0.39
N ASN A 37 -9.45 9.01 0.55
CA ASN A 37 -10.14 9.08 1.84
C ASN A 37 -10.16 7.75 2.61
N THR A 38 -8.99 7.21 2.92
CA THR A 38 -8.86 6.10 3.87
C THR A 38 -8.91 6.65 5.29
N GLY A 39 -10.11 6.71 5.88
CA GLY A 39 -10.27 7.07 7.31
C GLY A 39 -9.44 6.18 8.25
N ASN A 40 -9.44 6.49 9.55
CA ASN A 40 -8.63 5.76 10.53
C ASN A 40 -9.29 4.44 10.97
N VAL A 41 -8.88 3.33 10.35
CA VAL A 41 -9.26 1.97 10.77
C VAL A 41 -8.00 1.18 11.14
N TYR A 42 -7.63 1.22 12.41
CA TYR A 42 -6.38 0.66 12.95
C TYR A 42 -6.24 -0.86 12.76
N ASP A 43 -7.36 -1.57 12.72
CA ASP A 43 -7.45 -2.99 12.42
C ASP A 43 -6.98 -3.31 11.00
N ALA A 44 -7.26 -2.44 10.02
CA ALA A 44 -6.70 -2.56 8.68
C ALA A 44 -5.19 -2.37 8.67
N PHE A 45 -4.65 -1.42 9.43
CA PHE A 45 -3.19 -1.20 9.51
C PHE A 45 -2.47 -2.39 10.15
N ALA A 46 -3.06 -2.93 11.22
CA ALA A 46 -2.58 -4.16 11.86
C ALA A 46 -2.57 -5.33 10.88
N CYS A 47 -3.64 -5.49 10.12
CA CYS A 47 -3.85 -6.60 9.18
C CYS A 47 -2.96 -6.51 7.93
N LEU A 48 -2.78 -5.32 7.38
CA LEU A 48 -2.02 -5.10 6.15
C LEU A 48 -0.53 -4.94 6.44
N PHE A 49 -0.19 -4.14 7.46
CA PHE A 49 1.15 -3.56 7.62
C PHE A 49 1.81 -3.83 8.97
N GLY A 50 1.12 -4.48 9.91
CA GLY A 50 1.65 -4.81 11.24
C GLY A 50 1.64 -3.62 12.21
N VAL A 51 1.20 -2.45 11.77
CA VAL A 51 1.18 -1.23 12.58
C VAL A 51 0.09 -1.34 13.65
N ARG A 52 0.47 -1.11 14.91
CA ARG A 52 -0.43 -1.21 16.08
C ARG A 52 -1.17 -2.56 16.16
N ASN A 53 -0.51 -3.64 15.80
CA ASN A 53 -1.11 -4.97 15.69
C ASN A 53 -1.35 -5.68 17.04
N SER A 54 -2.17 -5.09 17.91
CA SER A 54 -2.64 -5.74 19.14
C SER A 54 -3.60 -6.91 18.88
N PHE A 55 -4.29 -6.90 17.74
CA PHE A 55 -5.14 -8.00 17.25
C PHE A 55 -4.35 -9.27 16.90
N GLY A 56 -3.05 -9.15 16.62
CA GLY A 56 -2.18 -10.27 16.32
C GLY A 56 -2.44 -10.91 14.95
N PHE A 57 -2.82 -10.11 13.95
CA PHE A 57 -2.81 -10.54 12.56
C PHE A 57 -1.40 -10.95 12.13
N ARG A 58 -1.29 -11.81 11.13
CA ARG A 58 -0.07 -11.90 10.33
C ARG A 58 -0.14 -10.80 9.25
N PRO A 59 0.73 -9.78 9.30
CA PRO A 59 0.66 -8.70 8.33
C PRO A 59 1.08 -9.18 6.94
N LEU A 60 0.55 -8.55 5.89
CA LEU A 60 0.98 -8.82 4.52
C LEU A 60 2.39 -8.28 4.29
N THR A 61 2.65 -7.02 4.65
CA THR A 61 3.93 -6.36 4.44
C THR A 61 4.31 -5.45 5.62
N GLU A 62 5.21 -5.90 6.48
CA GLU A 62 5.66 -5.13 7.64
C GLU A 62 7.09 -4.60 7.43
N GLY A 63 7.28 -3.30 7.71
CA GLY A 63 8.61 -2.69 7.88
C GLY A 63 9.56 -2.83 6.69
N ARG A 64 9.04 -2.91 5.45
CA ARG A 64 9.87 -3.08 4.25
C ARG A 64 10.71 -1.84 3.90
N GLY A 65 10.42 -0.68 4.50
CA GLY A 65 10.99 0.58 4.08
C GLY A 65 10.26 1.16 2.86
N LEU A 66 10.82 2.22 2.27
CA LEU A 66 10.44 2.65 0.93
C LEU A 66 11.05 1.71 -0.12
N PRO A 67 10.39 1.51 -1.27
CA PRO A 67 11.03 0.81 -2.38
C PRO A 67 12.32 1.52 -2.81
N VAL A 68 13.36 0.74 -3.10
CA VAL A 68 14.65 1.28 -3.57
C VAL A 68 14.49 2.07 -4.87
N ASP A 69 13.59 1.61 -5.73
CA ASP A 69 13.20 2.15 -7.03
C ASP A 69 11.91 2.99 -6.93
N ALA A 70 11.64 3.61 -5.77
CA ALA A 70 10.56 4.59 -5.64
C ALA A 70 10.65 5.66 -6.74
N SER A 71 9.50 6.14 -7.22
CA SER A 71 9.47 7.28 -8.13
C SER A 71 9.95 8.56 -7.42
N ASP A 72 10.47 9.50 -8.20
CA ASP A 72 10.87 10.80 -7.65
C ASP A 72 9.67 11.54 -7.06
N GLY A 73 8.50 11.45 -7.70
CA GLY A 73 7.26 12.02 -7.16
C GLY A 73 6.88 11.47 -5.77
N LEU A 74 7.10 10.17 -5.54
CA LEU A 74 6.89 9.56 -4.23
C LEU A 74 7.91 10.06 -3.21
N ARG A 75 9.19 10.12 -3.58
CA ARG A 75 10.25 10.62 -2.69
C ARG A 75 9.99 12.07 -2.30
N ASP A 76 9.58 12.89 -3.25
CA ASP A 76 9.24 14.30 -3.02
C ASP A 76 8.04 14.43 -2.07
N ALA A 77 6.98 13.66 -2.29
CA ALA A 77 5.80 13.65 -1.40
C ALA A 77 6.16 13.21 0.03
N PHE A 78 6.96 12.15 0.17
CA PHE A 78 7.41 11.67 1.48
C PHE A 78 8.26 12.71 2.22
N ASN A 79 9.21 13.35 1.52
CA ASN A 79 10.05 14.39 2.10
C ASN A 79 9.25 15.65 2.48
N ALA A 80 8.29 16.05 1.64
CA ALA A 80 7.42 17.20 1.90
C ALA A 80 6.49 16.97 3.10
N TRP A 81 6.07 15.72 3.33
CA TRP A 81 5.28 15.32 4.49
C TRP A 81 6.06 15.41 5.81
N GLY A 82 7.38 15.21 5.78
CA GLY A 82 8.25 15.18 6.96
C GLY A 82 9.43 14.22 6.84
N GLY A 83 9.37 13.28 5.90
CA GLY A 83 10.46 12.35 5.62
C GLY A 83 10.77 11.38 6.77
N PRO A 84 11.98 10.79 6.79
CA PRO A 84 12.34 9.74 7.75
C PRO A 84 12.30 10.15 9.22
N GLN A 85 12.43 11.44 9.53
CA GLN A 85 12.43 11.91 10.92
C GLN A 85 11.04 11.86 11.57
N ASP A 86 9.99 11.99 10.76
CA ASP A 86 8.61 12.06 11.22
C ASP A 86 7.87 10.73 10.98
N ALA A 87 8.46 9.82 10.20
CA ALA A 87 7.90 8.51 9.93
C ALA A 87 8.24 7.49 11.03
N HIS A 88 7.22 6.94 11.69
CA HIS A 88 7.37 5.80 12.59
C HIS A 88 7.64 4.49 11.86
N GLY A 89 7.31 4.41 10.58
CA GLY A 89 7.63 3.28 9.72
C GLY A 89 7.16 3.51 8.29
N THR A 90 7.74 2.75 7.36
CA THR A 90 7.33 2.74 5.94
C THR A 90 7.29 1.31 5.43
N THR A 91 6.37 1.04 4.50
CA THR A 91 6.24 -0.27 3.85
C THR A 91 5.52 -0.11 2.53
N TRP A 92 5.44 -1.19 1.76
CA TRP A 92 4.75 -1.22 0.47
C TRP A 92 4.24 -2.62 0.15
N ILE A 93 3.26 -2.70 -0.75
CA ILE A 93 2.66 -3.94 -1.24
C ILE A 93 2.31 -3.81 -2.73
N SER A 94 2.66 -4.80 -3.54
CA SER A 94 2.24 -4.83 -4.94
C SER A 94 0.77 -5.26 -5.09
N TRP A 95 0.15 -4.94 -6.22
CA TRP A 95 -1.18 -5.47 -6.52
C TRP A 95 -1.18 -6.99 -6.63
N ALA A 96 -0.12 -7.60 -7.15
CA ALA A 96 0.00 -9.06 -7.20
C ALA A 96 0.02 -9.72 -5.82
N GLU A 97 0.80 -9.16 -4.87
CA GLU A 97 0.84 -9.63 -3.49
C GLU A 97 -0.54 -9.51 -2.82
N LEU A 98 -1.21 -8.38 -3.04
CA LEU A 98 -2.54 -8.13 -2.50
C LEU A 98 -3.61 -9.05 -3.12
N ALA A 99 -3.54 -9.30 -4.42
CA ALA A 99 -4.46 -10.18 -5.14
C ALA A 99 -4.28 -11.66 -4.76
N ALA A 100 -3.04 -12.07 -4.43
CA ALA A 100 -2.73 -13.41 -3.96
C ALA A 100 -2.98 -13.63 -2.45
N ALA A 101 -3.30 -12.57 -1.71
CA ALA A 101 -3.49 -12.64 -0.26
C ALA A 101 -4.68 -13.53 0.12
N ASN A 102 -4.54 -14.28 1.22
CA ASN A 102 -5.66 -15.01 1.81
C ASN A 102 -6.59 -14.05 2.57
N TRP A 103 -7.69 -13.63 1.96
CA TRP A 103 -8.61 -12.67 2.56
C TRP A 103 -9.47 -13.23 3.72
N ASP A 104 -9.52 -14.56 3.87
CA ASP A 104 -10.20 -15.24 4.97
C ASP A 104 -9.30 -15.44 6.20
N GLU A 105 -8.00 -15.12 6.10
CA GLU A 105 -7.10 -15.19 7.25
C GLU A 105 -7.57 -14.24 8.37
N THR A 106 -7.57 -14.77 9.59
CA THR A 106 -8.10 -14.07 10.76
C THR A 106 -6.99 -13.54 11.66
N ASP A 107 -7.38 -12.64 12.56
CA ASP A 107 -6.60 -12.24 13.72
C ASP A 107 -6.34 -13.42 14.68
N ARG A 108 -5.55 -13.18 15.73
CA ARG A 108 -5.22 -14.22 16.73
C ARG A 108 -6.45 -14.83 17.39
N SER A 109 -7.52 -14.04 17.57
CA SER A 109 -8.74 -14.52 18.21
C SER A 109 -9.65 -15.33 17.27
N GLY A 110 -9.45 -15.25 15.95
CA GLY A 110 -10.33 -15.87 14.97
C GLY A 110 -11.62 -15.10 14.72
N THR A 111 -11.74 -13.86 15.21
CA THR A 111 -12.98 -13.06 15.17
C THR A 111 -13.03 -12.14 13.97
N LEU A 112 -11.90 -11.54 13.59
CA LEU A 112 -11.82 -10.58 12.50
C LEU A 112 -11.02 -11.17 11.36
N SER A 113 -11.63 -11.23 10.17
CA SER A 113 -10.92 -11.60 8.94
C SER A 113 -10.33 -10.38 8.25
N ARG A 114 -9.30 -10.60 7.42
CA ARG A 114 -8.72 -9.56 6.56
C ARG A 114 -9.78 -8.89 5.67
N SER A 115 -10.72 -9.67 5.13
CA SER A 115 -11.84 -9.14 4.33
C SER A 115 -12.73 -8.16 5.10
N THR A 116 -12.93 -8.40 6.39
CA THR A 116 -13.80 -7.58 7.24
C THR A 116 -13.17 -6.23 7.58
N VAL A 117 -11.84 -6.19 7.76
CA VAL A 117 -11.13 -4.98 8.22
C VAL A 117 -10.53 -4.17 7.08
N ALA A 118 -10.14 -4.83 5.98
CA ALA A 118 -9.45 -4.20 4.86
C ALA A 118 -10.08 -4.50 3.49
N GLY A 119 -11.17 -5.26 3.41
CA GLY A 119 -11.76 -5.68 2.14
C GLY A 119 -12.62 -4.62 1.44
N ALA A 120 -13.32 -5.04 0.38
CA ALA A 120 -14.14 -4.16 -0.46
C ALA A 120 -15.34 -3.50 0.26
N GLY A 121 -15.69 -3.93 1.47
CA GLY A 121 -16.72 -3.31 2.30
C GLY A 121 -16.22 -2.19 3.22
N THR A 122 -14.93 -1.84 3.16
CA THR A 122 -14.30 -0.90 4.10
C THR A 122 -13.82 0.36 3.39
N HIS A 123 -13.27 1.31 4.16
CA HIS A 123 -12.67 2.54 3.64
C HIS A 123 -11.46 2.29 2.72
N TRP A 124 -10.93 1.07 2.66
CA TRP A 124 -9.85 0.70 1.74
C TRP A 124 -10.33 0.35 0.33
N ALA A 125 -11.64 0.15 0.13
CA ALA A 125 -12.18 -0.24 -1.17
C ALA A 125 -11.76 0.68 -2.33
N PRO A 126 -11.79 2.03 -2.20
CA PRO A 126 -11.35 2.92 -3.28
C PRO A 126 -9.88 2.73 -3.66
N VAL A 127 -9.01 2.44 -2.70
CA VAL A 127 -7.58 2.17 -2.94
C VAL A 127 -7.42 0.92 -3.80
N TRP A 128 -8.13 -0.15 -3.44
CA TRP A 128 -8.10 -1.40 -4.19
C TRP A 128 -8.69 -1.27 -5.58
N ASP A 129 -9.74 -0.48 -5.75
CA ASP A 129 -10.34 -0.24 -7.06
C ASP A 129 -9.41 0.53 -8.00
N VAL A 130 -8.68 1.53 -7.48
CA VAL A 130 -7.66 2.24 -8.26
C VAL A 130 -6.50 1.32 -8.61
N MET A 131 -5.96 0.57 -7.64
CA MET A 131 -4.87 -0.36 -7.90
C MET A 131 -5.28 -1.44 -8.92
N ARG A 132 -6.49 -1.98 -8.82
CA ARG A 132 -7.03 -2.94 -9.80
C ARG A 132 -7.07 -2.35 -11.20
N THR A 133 -7.61 -1.14 -11.33
CA THR A 133 -7.72 -0.43 -12.61
C THR A 133 -6.34 -0.25 -13.25
N LEU A 134 -5.35 0.21 -12.47
CA LEU A 134 -3.98 0.36 -12.96
C LEU A 134 -3.33 -0.99 -13.30
N ALA A 135 -3.63 -2.05 -12.54
CA ALA A 135 -3.06 -3.38 -12.75
C ALA A 135 -3.63 -4.04 -14.01
N GLU A 136 -4.89 -3.79 -14.35
CA GLU A 136 -5.48 -4.25 -15.63
C GLU A 136 -4.76 -3.62 -16.83
N LEU A 137 -4.34 -2.35 -16.71
CA LEU A 137 -3.61 -1.63 -17.75
C LEU A 137 -2.15 -2.07 -17.82
N HIS A 138 -1.45 -2.03 -16.70
CA HIS A 138 0.01 -2.13 -16.65
C HIS A 138 0.50 -3.52 -16.29
N GLY A 139 -0.31 -4.35 -15.65
CA GLY A 139 0.08 -5.64 -15.08
C GLY A 139 0.16 -5.58 -13.54
N PRO A 140 -0.10 -6.70 -12.85
CA PRO A 140 -0.21 -6.73 -11.39
C PRO A 140 1.12 -6.48 -10.66
N GLU A 141 2.25 -6.73 -11.32
CA GLU A 141 3.60 -6.46 -10.77
C GLU A 141 4.04 -5.01 -10.94
N HIS A 142 3.30 -4.25 -11.74
CA HIS A 142 3.64 -2.87 -12.12
C HIS A 142 2.73 -1.85 -11.44
N VAL A 143 2.11 -2.24 -10.32
CA VAL A 143 1.31 -1.38 -9.46
C VAL A 143 1.62 -1.72 -8.00
N ARG A 144 1.89 -0.71 -7.20
CA ARG A 144 2.10 -0.90 -5.76
C ARG A 144 1.54 0.27 -4.96
N LEU A 145 1.09 -0.05 -3.76
CA LEU A 145 0.79 0.93 -2.73
C LEU A 145 2.03 1.05 -1.83
N VAL A 146 2.47 2.28 -1.59
CA VAL A 146 3.55 2.61 -0.67
C VAL A 146 2.99 3.53 0.41
N VAL A 147 3.24 3.21 1.67
CA VAL A 147 2.66 3.91 2.82
C VAL A 147 3.70 4.23 3.88
N TRP A 148 3.44 5.29 4.62
CA TRP A 148 4.18 5.74 5.79
C TRP A 148 3.22 6.18 6.90
N PHE A 149 3.70 6.11 8.14
CA PHE A 149 2.89 6.28 9.35
C PHE A 149 3.52 7.32 10.29
N ASP A 150 2.69 8.12 10.94
CA ASP A 150 3.07 9.03 12.04
C ASP A 150 2.92 8.38 13.45
#